data_AF-A0A183S9L0-F1
#
_entry.id   AF-A0A183S9L0-F1
#
_cell.length_a   1.000
_cell.length_b   1.000
_cell.length_c   1.000
_cell.angle_alpha   90.00
_cell.angle_beta   90.00
_cell.angle_gamma   90.00
#
_symmetry.space_group_name_H-M   'P 1'
#
loop_
_entity.id
_entity.type
_entity.pdbx_description
1 polymer ?
#
loop_
_entity_poly.entity_id
_entity_poly.type
_entity_poly.pdbx_seq_one_letter_code
_entity_poly.pdbx_strand_id
1 'polypeptide(L)'
;MLRYDCSSADVNPIGSISKQDLRLFIKFAATHLLSESENLDDLKCEASRRDLLQKTLLDVLAAPPSAELRPLKCAAAYQTDEQEIGLTYSQLSQLGQLRLSGGRGCGPREVLANLLHKASSSALDGFDCADGDASVARRVCEKVKLFFRKYSANRHKATVLPPTYHTESYSADDNRFDLRPFLYPVDWTHQFASMDRLVEEWEAANPSR
;
A
#
# COMPACT_ATOMS: atom_id res chain seq x y z
N MET A 1 6.67 -3.32 -8.54
CA MET A 1 7.97 -3.87 -8.95
C MET A 1 7.94 -4.30 -10.41
N LEU A 2 9.07 -4.12 -11.10
CA LEU A 2 9.35 -4.84 -12.35
C LEU A 2 9.80 -6.26 -11.98
N ARG A 3 9.55 -7.22 -12.88
CA ARG A 3 9.93 -8.61 -12.62
C ARG A 3 11.43 -8.75 -12.91
N TYR A 4 12.18 -9.37 -11.99
CA TYR A 4 13.63 -9.59 -12.12
C TYR A 4 14.51 -8.33 -12.12
N ASP A 5 14.03 -7.24 -11.53
CA ASP A 5 14.91 -6.13 -11.13
C ASP A 5 15.52 -6.39 -9.73
N CYS A 6 16.02 -5.35 -9.05
CA CYS A 6 16.51 -5.45 -7.68
C CYS A 6 15.44 -5.90 -6.64
N SER A 7 14.18 -6.12 -7.04
CA SER A 7 13.17 -6.79 -6.23
C SER A 7 13.35 -8.30 -6.12
N SER A 8 14.23 -8.91 -6.91
CA SER A 8 14.57 -10.35 -6.87
C SER A 8 15.97 -10.57 -6.27
N ALA A 9 16.13 -10.27 -4.99
CA ALA A 9 17.36 -10.50 -4.22
C ALA A 9 17.38 -11.90 -3.55
N ASP A 10 18.42 -12.22 -2.77
CA ASP A 10 18.45 -13.47 -1.99
C ASP A 10 17.43 -13.47 -0.85
N VAL A 11 17.31 -12.35 -0.14
CA VAL A 11 16.41 -12.15 1.00
C VAL A 11 15.86 -10.72 0.97
N ASN A 12 14.60 -10.54 1.33
CA ASN A 12 13.98 -9.23 1.51
C ASN A 12 13.59 -8.98 2.98
N PRO A 13 14.33 -8.17 3.75
CA PRO A 13 14.06 -7.95 5.17
C PRO A 13 12.84 -7.05 5.43
N ILE A 14 12.44 -6.25 4.44
CA ILE A 14 11.36 -5.25 4.58
C ILE A 14 10.10 -5.61 3.78
N GLY A 15 10.10 -6.73 3.07
CA GLY A 15 9.05 -7.04 2.09
C GLY A 15 7.66 -7.28 2.70
N SER A 16 7.59 -7.59 4.00
CA SER A 16 6.32 -7.74 4.71
C SER A 16 5.91 -6.50 5.50
N ILE A 17 6.74 -5.46 5.57
CA ILE A 17 6.46 -4.26 6.38
C ILE A 17 5.65 -3.26 5.54
N SER A 18 4.60 -2.68 6.13
CA SER A 18 3.80 -1.68 5.44
C SER A 18 4.62 -0.43 5.09
N LYS A 19 4.28 0.26 3.99
CA LYS A 19 4.98 1.48 3.58
C LYS A 19 4.85 2.59 4.63
N GLN A 20 3.73 2.62 5.37
CA GLN A 20 3.51 3.57 6.44
C GLN A 20 4.44 3.28 7.62
N ASP A 21 4.55 2.02 8.02
CA ASP A 21 5.42 1.62 9.13
C ASP A 21 6.89 1.77 8.78
N LEU A 22 7.29 1.56 7.52
CA LEU A 22 8.66 1.87 7.07
C LEU A 22 8.99 3.36 7.25
N ARG A 23 8.06 4.27 6.95
CA ARG A 23 8.29 5.71 7.17
C ARG A 23 8.38 6.04 8.67
N LEU A 24 7.53 5.42 9.49
CA LEU A 24 7.59 5.57 10.95
C LEU A 24 8.89 5.02 11.52
N PHE A 25 9.36 3.87 11.02
CA PHE A 25 10.60 3.26 11.42
C PHE A 25 11.81 4.13 11.07
N ILE A 26 11.86 4.69 9.86
CA ILE A 26 12.94 5.63 9.47
C ILE A 26 12.92 6.86 10.38
N LYS A 27 11.74 7.40 10.69
CA LYS A 27 11.59 8.53 11.61
C LYS A 27 12.09 8.17 13.02
N PHE A 28 11.70 7.00 13.53
CA PHE A 28 12.17 6.48 14.80
C PHE A 28 13.68 6.27 14.81
N ALA A 29 14.25 5.74 13.73
CA ALA A 29 15.69 5.53 13.59
C ALA A 29 16.47 6.85 13.61
N ALA A 30 15.93 7.89 12.98
CA ALA A 30 16.53 9.22 12.98
C ALA A 30 16.53 9.86 14.39
N THR A 31 15.61 9.49 15.28
CA THR A 31 15.47 10.13 16.61
C THR A 31 15.99 9.30 17.79
N HIS A 32 15.87 7.97 17.75
CA HIS A 32 16.09 7.11 18.93
C HIS A 32 17.22 6.08 18.77
N LEU A 33 17.41 5.50 17.57
CA LEU A 33 18.48 4.50 17.37
C LEU A 33 19.89 5.09 17.50
N LEU A 34 20.01 6.41 17.39
CA LEU A 34 21.30 7.12 17.44
C LEU A 34 21.63 7.68 18.83
N SER A 35 20.72 7.60 19.82
CA SER A 35 20.94 8.11 21.19
C SER A 35 21.51 7.09 22.17
N GLU A 36 21.33 5.78 21.93
CA GLU A 36 21.57 4.73 22.94
C GLU A 36 22.85 3.91 22.75
N SER A 37 23.80 4.34 21.92
CA SER A 37 25.09 3.61 21.80
C SER A 37 26.03 3.99 22.94
N GLU A 38 25.81 3.33 24.09
CA GLU A 38 26.74 3.25 25.21
C GLU A 38 27.92 2.34 24.83
N ASN A 39 28.98 2.91 24.25
CA ASN A 39 30.37 2.46 24.42
C ASN A 39 31.31 3.56 23.89
N LEU A 40 32.08 4.14 24.81
CA LEU A 40 32.55 5.53 24.80
C LEU A 40 34.06 5.68 24.47
N ASP A 41 34.60 5.04 23.43
CA ASP A 41 36.05 5.19 23.14
C ASP A 41 36.42 5.59 21.69
N ASP A 42 35.52 5.52 20.71
CA ASP A 42 35.82 5.90 19.30
C ASP A 42 35.39 7.34 18.91
N LEU A 43 35.22 8.21 19.91
CA LEU A 43 34.27 9.32 19.89
C LEU A 43 34.78 10.69 19.37
N LYS A 44 35.50 10.74 18.25
CA LYS A 44 35.77 12.02 17.55
C LYS A 44 35.26 12.10 16.11
N CYS A 45 35.09 10.96 15.43
CA CYS A 45 34.48 10.89 14.09
C CYS A 45 33.01 10.43 14.10
N GLU A 46 32.54 9.86 15.21
CA GLU A 46 31.20 9.29 15.37
C GLU A 46 30.09 10.36 15.41
N ALA A 47 30.28 11.46 16.14
CA ALA A 47 29.26 12.52 16.28
C ALA A 47 28.88 13.13 14.91
N SER A 48 29.87 13.44 14.07
CA SER A 48 29.65 13.97 12.72
C SER A 48 28.95 12.96 11.80
N ARG A 49 29.23 11.66 11.94
CA ARG A 49 28.57 10.60 11.16
C ARG A 49 27.12 10.37 11.60
N ARG A 50 26.82 10.51 12.89
CA ARG A 50 25.44 10.42 13.42
C ARG A 50 24.60 11.59 12.97
N ASP A 51 25.12 12.81 13.06
CA ASP A 51 24.42 14.01 12.58
C ASP A 51 24.17 13.93 11.07
N LEU A 52 25.17 13.47 10.31
CA LEU A 52 25.04 13.22 8.88
C LEU A 52 23.97 12.16 8.59
N LEU A 53 23.96 11.04 9.32
CA LEU A 53 22.98 9.97 9.14
C LEU A 53 21.57 10.45 9.49
N GLN A 54 21.39 11.13 10.63
CA GLN A 54 20.10 11.70 11.02
C GLN A 54 19.58 12.65 9.94
N LYS A 55 20.42 13.60 9.49
CA LYS A 55 20.07 14.52 8.42
C LYS A 55 19.69 13.78 7.13
N THR A 56 20.49 12.79 6.74
CA THR A 56 20.23 11.98 5.53
C THR A 56 18.90 11.24 5.62
N LEU A 57 18.56 10.65 6.78
CA LEU A 57 17.27 9.96 6.95
C LEU A 57 16.08 10.93 6.88
N LEU A 58 16.21 12.13 7.43
CA LEU A 58 15.19 13.17 7.35
C LEU A 58 15.03 13.68 5.90
N ASP A 59 16.13 13.86 5.18
CA ASP A 59 16.12 14.25 3.76
C ASP A 59 15.42 13.18 2.92
N VAL A 60 15.70 11.89 3.17
CA VAL A 60 15.02 10.76 2.51
C VAL A 60 13.52 10.73 2.82
N LEU A 61 13.10 11.06 4.05
CA LEU A 61 11.68 11.12 4.42
C LEU A 61 10.93 12.27 3.74
N ALA A 62 11.62 13.40 3.53
CA ALA A 62 11.08 14.60 2.91
C ALA A 62 11.04 14.51 1.38
N ALA A 63 11.92 13.71 0.77
CA ALA A 63 11.97 13.53 -0.67
C ALA A 63 10.66 12.93 -1.24
N PRO A 64 10.18 13.41 -2.40
CA PRO A 64 9.00 12.85 -3.05
C PRO A 64 9.30 11.43 -3.56
N PRO A 65 8.41 10.44 -3.32
CA PRO A 65 8.59 9.07 -3.80
C PRO A 65 8.33 9.01 -5.32
N SER A 66 9.40 9.07 -6.11
CA SER A 66 9.37 8.96 -7.56
C SER A 66 10.55 8.12 -8.08
N ALA A 67 10.30 7.33 -9.13
CA ALA A 67 11.32 6.59 -9.83
C ALA A 67 11.89 7.40 -11.02
N GLU A 68 13.17 7.79 -10.93
CA GLU A 68 13.88 8.61 -11.94
C GLU A 68 14.28 7.81 -13.21
N LEU A 69 13.35 7.01 -13.75
CA LEU A 69 13.61 6.09 -14.87
C LEU A 69 13.37 6.70 -16.26
N ARG A 70 12.79 7.91 -16.32
CA ARG A 70 12.49 8.60 -17.57
C ARG A 70 13.05 10.02 -17.53
N PRO A 71 13.65 10.52 -18.64
CA PRO A 71 14.14 11.88 -18.69
C PRO A 71 12.97 12.86 -18.49
N LEU A 72 13.20 13.87 -17.67
CA LEU A 72 12.25 14.97 -17.49
C LEU A 72 12.08 15.68 -18.83
N LYS A 73 10.86 15.67 -19.38
CA LYS A 73 10.51 16.65 -20.43
C LYS A 73 10.40 18.01 -19.75
N CYS A 74 11.01 19.04 -20.34
CA CYS A 74 11.09 20.39 -19.80
C CYS A 74 9.77 20.82 -19.10
N ALA A 75 9.85 21.12 -17.80
CA ALA A 75 8.79 21.61 -16.92
C ALA A 75 7.74 20.62 -16.38
N ALA A 76 7.82 19.31 -16.64
CA ALA A 76 6.93 18.35 -15.97
C ALA A 76 7.49 17.95 -14.59
N ALA A 77 6.68 18.06 -13.53
CA ALA A 77 7.02 17.52 -12.22
C ALA A 77 7.17 15.98 -12.28
N TYR A 78 8.05 15.43 -11.44
CA TYR A 78 8.22 13.99 -11.29
C TYR A 78 6.87 13.30 -11.00
N GLN A 79 6.56 12.24 -11.75
CA GLN A 79 5.38 11.40 -11.48
C GLN A 79 5.61 10.61 -10.19
N THR A 80 4.69 10.71 -9.23
CA THR A 80 4.82 9.96 -7.98
C THR A 80 4.30 8.53 -8.13
N ASP A 81 4.81 7.63 -7.29
CA ASP A 81 4.41 6.22 -7.30
C ASP A 81 2.89 6.04 -7.07
N GLU A 82 2.31 6.82 -6.15
CA GLU A 82 0.87 6.78 -5.85
C GLU A 82 0.01 7.25 -7.04
N GLN A 83 0.49 8.23 -7.82
CA GLN A 83 -0.18 8.67 -9.05
C GLN A 83 -0.15 7.59 -10.13
N GLU A 84 0.97 6.88 -10.29
CA GLU A 84 1.07 5.74 -11.22
C GLU A 84 0.19 4.57 -10.78
N ILE A 85 0.13 4.30 -9.48
CA ILE A 85 -0.72 3.25 -8.92
C ILE A 85 -2.20 3.64 -8.99
N GLY A 86 -2.55 4.93 -8.91
CA GLY A 86 -3.93 5.41 -8.82
C GLY A 86 -4.59 5.13 -7.47
N LEU A 87 -3.80 4.76 -6.46
CA LEU A 87 -4.20 4.54 -5.07
C LEU A 87 -3.08 5.04 -4.15
N THR A 88 -3.45 5.65 -3.03
CA THR A 88 -2.48 6.03 -2.00
C THR A 88 -1.99 4.81 -1.22
N TYR A 89 -0.84 4.91 -0.56
CA TYR A 89 -0.34 3.85 0.31
C TYR A 89 -1.27 3.58 1.50
N SER A 90 -1.99 4.59 1.99
CA SER A 90 -3.03 4.39 3.02
C SER A 90 -4.18 3.54 2.51
N GLN A 91 -4.67 3.82 1.30
CA GLN A 91 -5.72 3.05 0.64
C GLN A 91 -5.26 1.61 0.36
N LEU A 92 -4.03 1.43 -0.13
CA LEU A 92 -3.46 0.11 -0.37
C LEU A 92 -3.35 -0.72 0.91
N SER A 93 -2.91 -0.12 2.01
CA SER A 93 -2.80 -0.79 3.31
C SER A 93 -4.18 -1.26 3.78
N GLN A 94 -5.19 -0.39 3.75
CA GLN A 94 -6.57 -0.74 4.11
C GLN A 94 -7.15 -1.85 3.22
N LEU A 95 -6.96 -1.77 1.90
CA LEU A 95 -7.42 -2.78 0.95
C LEU A 95 -6.71 -4.13 1.16
N GLY A 96 -5.40 -4.11 1.43
CA GLY A 96 -4.60 -5.29 1.74
C GLY A 96 -5.07 -6.00 3.01
N GLN A 97 -5.31 -5.23 4.08
CA GLN A 97 -5.86 -5.74 5.34
C GLN A 97 -7.26 -6.32 5.15
N LEU A 98 -8.15 -5.62 4.45
CA LEU A 98 -9.52 -6.11 4.20
C LEU A 98 -9.53 -7.39 3.36
N ARG A 99 -8.64 -7.50 2.36
CA ARG A 99 -8.52 -8.70 1.52
C ARG A 99 -8.19 -9.96 2.34
N LEU A 100 -7.41 -9.84 3.41
CA LEU A 100 -7.04 -10.94 4.30
C LEU A 100 -7.47 -10.68 5.75
N SER A 101 -8.68 -10.14 5.94
CA SER A 101 -9.16 -9.71 7.25
C SER A 101 -9.33 -10.90 8.21
N GLY A 102 -8.55 -10.91 9.30
CA GLY A 102 -8.62 -11.95 10.34
C GLY A 102 -8.28 -13.35 9.82
N GLY A 103 -7.41 -13.45 8.82
CA GLY A 103 -7.03 -14.72 8.19
C GLY A 103 -8.09 -15.28 7.22
N ARG A 104 -9.21 -14.58 7.02
CA ARG A 104 -10.22 -14.95 6.02
C ARG A 104 -10.05 -14.09 4.77
N GLY A 105 -10.05 -14.75 3.62
CA GLY A 105 -9.99 -14.09 2.32
C GLY A 105 -11.31 -13.41 1.97
N CYS A 106 -11.34 -12.07 1.95
CA CYS A 106 -12.48 -11.31 1.45
C CYS A 106 -12.33 -11.07 -0.06
N GLY A 107 -13.36 -11.41 -0.82
CA GLY A 107 -13.44 -11.14 -2.26
C GLY A 107 -13.78 -9.67 -2.56
N PRO A 108 -13.78 -9.26 -3.85
CA PRO A 108 -14.01 -7.87 -4.26
C PRO A 108 -15.30 -7.25 -3.69
N ARG A 109 -16.42 -7.98 -3.77
CA ARG A 109 -17.71 -7.56 -3.24
C ARG A 109 -17.67 -7.32 -1.73
N GLU A 110 -17.04 -8.22 -0.98
CA GLU A 110 -17.01 -8.16 0.48
C GLU A 110 -16.09 -7.04 0.97
N VAL A 111 -14.96 -6.82 0.29
CA VAL A 111 -14.08 -5.68 0.55
C VAL A 111 -14.85 -4.36 0.34
N LEU A 112 -15.62 -4.25 -0.74
CA LEU A 112 -16.46 -3.07 -1.00
C LEU A 112 -17.53 -2.88 0.08
N ALA A 113 -18.26 -3.94 0.46
CA ALA A 113 -19.28 -3.86 1.49
C ALA A 113 -18.72 -3.34 2.83
N ASN A 114 -17.55 -3.84 3.23
CA ASN A 114 -16.87 -3.38 4.45
C ASN A 114 -16.41 -1.92 4.35
N LEU A 115 -15.93 -1.48 3.19
CA LEU A 115 -15.56 -0.08 2.98
C LEU A 115 -16.77 0.84 3.02
N LEU A 116 -17.89 0.46 2.38
CA LEU A 116 -19.14 1.22 2.41
C LEU A 116 -19.70 1.32 3.84
N HIS A 117 -19.65 0.23 4.62
CA HIS A 117 -20.03 0.25 6.02
C HIS A 117 -19.14 1.21 6.84
N LYS A 118 -17.82 1.23 6.60
CA LYS A 118 -16.89 2.18 7.23
C LYS A 118 -17.12 3.63 6.79
N ALA A 119 -17.59 3.84 5.55
CA ALA A 119 -17.96 5.15 5.02
C ALA A 119 -19.12 5.75 5.80
N SER A 120 -20.16 4.93 6.03
CA SER A 120 -21.34 5.34 6.80
C SER A 120 -21.02 5.65 8.27
N SER A 121 -19.94 5.10 8.83
CA SER A 121 -19.51 5.36 10.20
C SER A 121 -18.44 6.47 10.33
N SER A 122 -18.24 7.29 9.29
CA SER A 122 -17.23 8.38 9.23
C SER A 122 -15.79 7.95 9.56
N ALA A 123 -15.45 6.68 9.33
CA ALA A 123 -14.16 6.09 9.71
C ALA A 123 -13.25 5.78 8.51
N LEU A 124 -13.60 6.27 7.30
CA LEU A 124 -12.76 6.10 6.13
C LEU A 124 -11.67 7.17 6.09
N ASP A 125 -10.44 6.73 6.23
CA ASP A 125 -9.25 7.56 6.04
C ASP A 125 -8.76 7.47 4.58
N GLY A 126 -8.50 8.61 3.95
CA GLY A 126 -7.83 8.72 2.65
C GLY A 126 -8.67 8.48 1.38
N PHE A 127 -9.94 8.09 1.48
CA PHE A 127 -10.88 8.22 0.36
C PHE A 127 -11.53 9.60 0.49
N ASP A 128 -11.40 10.49 -0.50
CA ASP A 128 -11.99 11.84 -0.48
C ASP A 128 -13.52 11.81 -0.37
N CYS A 129 -14.02 11.53 0.82
CA CYS A 129 -15.41 11.54 1.20
C CYS A 129 -15.75 12.96 1.66
N ALA A 130 -15.89 13.88 0.69
CA ALA A 130 -16.80 14.99 0.91
C ALA A 130 -18.20 14.37 1.12
N ASP A 131 -18.77 14.70 2.28
CA ASP A 131 -19.99 14.16 2.89
C ASP A 131 -21.01 13.45 1.99
N GLY A 132 -21.34 12.21 2.36
CA GLY A 132 -22.66 11.57 2.15
C GLY A 132 -23.21 11.44 0.73
N ASP A 133 -22.47 11.86 -0.28
CA ASP A 133 -22.94 11.91 -1.66
C ASP A 133 -22.89 10.51 -2.29
N ALA A 134 -23.92 10.15 -3.07
CA ALA A 134 -23.99 8.90 -3.82
C ALA A 134 -22.73 8.70 -4.70
N SER A 135 -22.09 9.80 -5.10
CA SER A 135 -20.80 9.81 -5.79
C SER A 135 -19.66 9.10 -5.03
N VAL A 136 -19.72 8.98 -3.70
CA VAL A 136 -18.70 8.32 -2.88
C VAL A 136 -18.70 6.81 -3.13
N ALA A 137 -19.87 6.17 -3.14
CA ALA A 137 -19.97 4.71 -3.31
C ALA A 137 -19.39 4.25 -4.65
N ARG A 138 -19.71 4.98 -5.74
CA ARG A 138 -19.13 4.72 -7.07
C ARG A 138 -17.61 4.94 -7.10
N ARG A 139 -17.10 6.01 -6.48
CA ARG A 139 -15.66 6.28 -6.41
C ARG A 139 -14.91 5.19 -5.64
N VAL A 140 -15.45 4.72 -4.53
CA VAL A 140 -14.89 3.60 -3.75
C VAL A 140 -14.93 2.31 -4.58
N CYS A 141 -16.04 2.03 -5.26
CA CYS A 141 -16.18 0.87 -6.13
C CYS A 141 -15.11 0.84 -7.23
N GLU A 142 -14.88 1.94 -7.94
CA GLU A 142 -13.86 2.01 -8.98
C GLU A 142 -12.44 1.82 -8.43
N LYS A 143 -12.15 2.33 -7.23
CA LYS A 143 -10.86 2.09 -6.55
C LYS A 143 -10.68 0.62 -6.14
N VAL A 144 -11.73 -0.05 -5.66
CA VAL A 144 -11.70 -1.50 -5.36
C VAL A 144 -11.51 -2.31 -6.65
N LYS A 145 -12.22 -1.97 -7.73
CA LYS A 145 -12.02 -2.60 -9.05
C LYS A 145 -10.59 -2.43 -9.55
N LEU A 146 -10.03 -1.21 -9.44
CA LEU A 146 -8.65 -0.91 -9.81
C LEU A 146 -7.65 -1.78 -9.03
N PHE A 147 -7.84 -1.91 -7.71
CA PHE A 147 -7.02 -2.75 -6.85
C PHE A 147 -7.06 -4.22 -7.31
N PHE A 148 -8.24 -4.81 -7.50
CA PHE A 148 -8.37 -6.22 -7.89
C PHE A 148 -7.89 -6.49 -9.30
N ARG A 149 -8.05 -5.56 -10.25
CA ARG A 149 -7.46 -5.63 -11.60
C ARG A 149 -5.94 -5.64 -11.55
N LYS A 150 -5.34 -4.71 -10.79
CA LYS A 150 -3.88 -4.63 -10.64
C LYS A 150 -3.33 -5.84 -9.88
N TYR A 151 -4.04 -6.31 -8.86
CA TYR A 151 -3.70 -7.52 -8.11
C TYR A 151 -3.69 -8.76 -9.01
N SER A 152 -4.78 -9.02 -9.75
CA SER A 152 -4.88 -10.20 -10.61
C SER A 152 -3.85 -10.17 -11.74
N ALA A 153 -3.67 -9.01 -12.39
CA ALA A 153 -2.70 -8.86 -13.47
C ALA A 153 -1.24 -9.05 -13.01
N ASN A 154 -0.91 -8.66 -11.77
CA ASN A 154 0.44 -8.72 -11.25
C ASN A 154 0.71 -9.89 -10.31
N ARG A 155 -0.27 -10.77 -10.03
CA ARG A 155 -0.09 -11.85 -9.04
C ARG A 155 1.04 -12.82 -9.41
N HIS A 156 1.25 -13.05 -10.70
CA HIS A 156 2.39 -13.83 -11.19
C HIS A 156 3.77 -13.30 -10.75
N LYS A 157 3.88 -12.04 -10.32
CA LYS A 157 5.14 -11.51 -9.77
C LYS A 157 5.41 -12.04 -8.36
N ALA A 158 4.36 -12.41 -7.61
CA ALA A 158 4.49 -12.94 -6.26
C ALA A 158 5.11 -14.34 -6.21
N THR A 159 4.95 -15.12 -7.27
CA THR A 159 5.48 -16.50 -7.35
C THR A 159 7.00 -16.56 -7.45
N VAL A 160 7.64 -15.45 -7.81
CA VAL A 160 9.10 -15.31 -7.95
C VAL A 160 9.66 -14.28 -6.98
N LEU A 161 8.88 -13.87 -5.96
CA LEU A 161 9.36 -12.97 -4.92
C LEU A 161 10.43 -13.67 -4.06
N PRO A 162 11.45 -12.92 -3.62
CA PRO A 162 12.45 -13.45 -2.70
C PRO A 162 11.82 -13.73 -1.33
N PRO A 163 12.38 -14.70 -0.59
CA PRO A 163 11.93 -14.99 0.76
C PRO A 163 12.04 -13.74 1.63
N THR A 164 10.96 -13.46 2.35
CA THR A 164 10.76 -12.21 3.06
C THR A 164 10.54 -12.47 4.54
N TYR A 165 11.09 -11.62 5.41
CA TYR A 165 10.82 -11.69 6.84
C TYR A 165 9.33 -11.42 7.11
N HIS A 166 8.67 -12.30 7.85
CA HIS A 166 7.23 -12.19 8.11
C HIS A 166 6.95 -11.23 9.28
N THR A 167 6.20 -10.17 9.02
CA THR A 167 5.80 -9.17 10.04
C THR A 167 4.30 -8.96 10.08
N GLU A 168 3.68 -8.81 8.91
CA GLU A 168 2.28 -8.40 8.79
C GLU A 168 1.37 -9.61 8.54
N SER A 169 0.24 -9.59 9.24
CA SER A 169 -0.80 -10.63 9.13
C SER A 169 -1.58 -10.62 7.81
N TYR A 170 -1.32 -9.64 6.93
CA TYR A 170 -1.94 -9.51 5.60
C TYR A 170 -0.93 -9.62 4.45
N SER A 171 0.23 -10.21 4.71
CA SER A 171 1.28 -10.44 3.71
C SER A 171 0.76 -11.15 2.45
N ALA A 172 1.35 -10.83 1.30
CA ALA A 172 1.00 -11.38 0.00
C ALA A 172 1.97 -12.47 -0.49
N ASP A 173 2.82 -13.00 0.40
CA ASP A 173 3.78 -14.07 0.09
C ASP A 173 3.06 -15.35 -0.38
N ASP A 174 3.39 -15.79 -1.60
CA ASP A 174 2.77 -16.94 -2.24
C ASP A 174 3.43 -18.27 -1.84
N ASN A 175 4.62 -18.24 -1.24
CA ASN A 175 5.39 -19.46 -0.95
C ASN A 175 4.93 -20.18 0.32
N ARG A 176 4.48 -19.43 1.34
CA ARG A 176 4.20 -19.98 2.67
C ARG A 176 2.90 -19.48 3.29
N PHE A 177 2.51 -18.23 3.05
CA PHE A 177 1.46 -17.57 3.83
C PHE A 177 0.12 -17.43 3.08
N ASP A 178 0.10 -16.79 1.92
CA ASP A 178 -1.10 -16.49 1.14
C ASP A 178 -1.12 -17.31 -0.15
N LEU A 179 -1.37 -18.61 -0.04
CA LEU A 179 -1.45 -19.53 -1.18
C LEU A 179 -2.66 -19.20 -2.06
N ARG A 180 -2.44 -18.73 -3.28
CA ARG A 180 -3.49 -18.28 -4.20
C ARG A 180 -3.17 -18.69 -5.64
N PRO A 181 -4.18 -18.77 -6.53
CA PRO A 181 -3.93 -18.77 -7.97
C PRO A 181 -3.04 -17.58 -8.37
N PHE A 182 -2.24 -17.74 -9.41
CA PHE A 182 -1.48 -16.62 -10.00
C PHE A 182 -1.98 -16.24 -11.41
N LEU A 183 -2.80 -17.10 -12.02
CA LEU A 183 -3.50 -16.84 -13.27
C LEU A 183 -4.97 -16.54 -12.97
N TYR A 184 -5.34 -15.27 -13.07
CA TYR A 184 -6.69 -14.78 -12.79
C TYR A 184 -7.30 -14.14 -14.04
N PRO A 185 -8.63 -14.21 -14.21
CA PRO A 185 -9.33 -13.30 -15.11
C PRO A 185 -9.24 -11.87 -14.55
N VAL A 186 -8.66 -10.95 -15.32
CA VAL A 186 -8.45 -9.56 -14.86
C VAL A 186 -9.76 -8.79 -14.74
N ASP A 187 -10.78 -9.18 -15.51
CA ASP A 187 -12.05 -8.48 -15.57
C ASP A 187 -12.98 -8.75 -14.40
N TRP A 188 -12.76 -9.84 -13.64
CA TRP A 188 -13.59 -10.23 -12.48
C TRP A 188 -15.10 -10.07 -12.75
N THR A 189 -15.56 -10.49 -13.94
CA THR A 189 -16.84 -10.07 -14.53
C THR A 189 -18.04 -10.26 -13.59
N HIS A 190 -18.14 -11.43 -12.95
CA HIS A 190 -19.22 -11.73 -12.03
C HIS A 190 -19.14 -10.88 -10.75
N GLN A 191 -17.94 -10.74 -10.18
CA GLN A 191 -17.73 -10.00 -8.94
C GLN A 191 -17.96 -8.50 -9.15
N PHE A 192 -17.51 -7.94 -10.27
CA PHE A 192 -17.72 -6.53 -10.59
C PHE A 192 -19.19 -6.22 -10.86
N ALA A 193 -19.91 -7.07 -11.61
CA ALA A 193 -21.35 -6.92 -11.77
C ALA A 193 -22.09 -6.98 -10.41
N SER A 194 -21.65 -7.85 -9.50
CA SER A 194 -22.22 -7.90 -8.15
C SER A 194 -21.86 -6.70 -7.28
N MET A 195 -20.70 -6.08 -7.49
CA MET A 195 -20.31 -4.83 -6.82
C MET A 195 -21.16 -3.67 -7.32
N ASP A 196 -21.43 -3.59 -8.62
CA ASP A 196 -22.26 -2.53 -9.19
C ASP A 196 -23.68 -2.57 -8.62
N ARG A 197 -24.29 -3.76 -8.51
CA ARG A 197 -25.58 -3.94 -7.80
C ARG A 197 -25.53 -3.51 -6.34
N LEU A 198 -24.44 -3.82 -5.63
CA LEU A 198 -24.28 -3.43 -4.23
C LEU A 198 -24.21 -1.89 -4.08
N VAL A 199 -23.59 -1.21 -5.04
CA VAL A 199 -23.57 0.27 -5.08
C VAL A 199 -24.97 0.81 -5.33
N GLU A 200 -25.71 0.25 -6.30
CA GLU A 200 -27.10 0.64 -6.57
C GLU A 200 -28.01 0.47 -5.34
N GLU A 201 -27.90 -0.66 -4.64
CA GLU A 201 -28.61 -0.92 -3.38
C GLU A 201 -28.24 0.08 -2.28
N TRP A 202 -26.95 0.40 -2.14
CA TRP A 202 -26.48 1.35 -1.13
C TRP A 202 -26.94 2.78 -1.44
N GLU A 203 -26.92 3.20 -2.70
CA GLU A 203 -27.41 4.50 -3.16
C GLU A 203 -28.93 4.63 -2.97
N ALA A 204 -29.70 3.56 -3.22
CA ALA A 204 -31.13 3.54 -2.96
C ALA A 204 -31.45 3.67 -1.47
N ALA A 205 -30.61 3.11 -0.59
CA ALA A 205 -30.75 3.22 0.86
C ALA A 205 -30.26 4.58 1.43
N ASN A 206 -29.34 5.25 0.73
CA ASN A 206 -28.74 6.53 1.13
C ASN A 206 -28.88 7.57 0.01
N PRO A 207 -30.10 8.05 -0.27
CA PRO A 207 -30.30 9.06 -1.30
C PRO A 207 -29.53 10.33 -0.95
N SER A 208 -28.77 10.85 -1.93
CA SER A 208 -28.11 12.15 -1.85
C SER A 208 -29.14 13.23 -1.51
N ARG A 209 -28.88 14.00 -0.44
CA ARG A 209 -29.72 15.13 0.00
C ARG A 209 -29.74 16.25 -1.03
#